data_AF-A0A662TCF1-F1
#
_entry.id   AF-A0A662TCF1-F1
#
_cell.length_a   1.000
_cell.length_b   1.000
_cell.length_c   1.000
_cell.angle_alpha   90.00
_cell.angle_beta   90.00
_cell.angle_gamma   90.00
#
_symmetry.space_group_name_H-M   'P 1'
#
loop_
_entity.id
_entity.type
_entity.pdbx_description
1 polymer ?
#
loop_
_entity_poly.entity_id
_entity_poly.type
_entity_poly.pdbx_seq_one_letter_code
_entity_poly.pdbx_strand_id
1 'polypeptide(L)'
;MEKGLTSLVALLRYFVDRKEFDVINKLKEVKTLDELMGLITEALWVARKQRGEKGRDEEDRFVPIPTEEDIEEVLNAASKDLEAVKRKLVLFALARRSYEKD
;
A
#
# COMPACT_ATOMS: atom_id res chain seq x y z
N MET A 1 -9.52 7.76 9.99
CA MET A 1 -9.48 7.61 8.51
C MET A 1 -8.19 8.12 7.91
N GLU A 2 -7.78 9.38 8.16
CA GLU A 2 -6.57 9.94 7.51
C GLU A 2 -5.29 9.17 7.86
N LYS A 3 -5.20 8.63 9.08
CA LYS A 3 -4.06 7.83 9.54
C LYS A 3 -3.97 6.49 8.80
N GLY A 4 -5.05 5.70 8.77
CA GLY A 4 -5.06 4.40 8.09
C GLY A 4 -4.77 4.50 6.59
N LEU A 5 -5.36 5.47 5.91
CA LEU A 5 -5.07 5.73 4.49
C LEU A 5 -3.60 6.10 4.26
N THR A 6 -3.02 6.93 5.14
CA THR A 6 -1.61 7.35 5.05
C THR A 6 -0.66 6.17 5.22
N SER A 7 -0.90 5.30 6.22
CA SER A 7 -0.11 4.09 6.45
C SER A 7 -0.15 3.15 5.24
N LEU A 8 -1.34 2.89 4.69
CA LEU A 8 -1.48 2.04 3.51
C LEU A 8 -0.84 2.65 2.27
N VAL A 9 -0.96 3.97 2.08
CA VAL A 9 -0.25 4.66 1.00
C VAL A 9 1.26 4.51 1.14
N ALA A 10 1.80 4.62 2.35
CA ALA A 10 3.24 4.42 2.59
C ALA A 10 3.68 2.99 2.24
N LEU A 11 2.89 1.98 2.62
CA LEU A 11 3.11 0.59 2.22
C LEU A 11 3.08 0.41 0.70
N LEU A 12 2.12 1.02 0.01
CA LEU A 12 2.03 0.91 -1.45
C LEU A 12 3.19 1.66 -2.14
N ARG A 13 3.62 2.80 -1.61
CA ARG A 13 4.80 3.55 -2.10
C ARG A 13 6.08 2.73 -1.99
N TYR A 14 6.24 1.95 -0.91
CA TYR A 14 7.40 1.07 -0.74
C TYR A 14 7.61 0.14 -1.96
N PHE A 15 6.53 -0.38 -2.54
CA PHE A 15 6.58 -1.19 -3.77
C PHE A 15 6.83 -0.35 -5.02
N VAL A 16 6.18 0.81 -5.13
CA VAL A 16 6.37 1.74 -6.27
C VAL A 16 7.83 2.19 -6.38
N ASP A 17 8.44 2.59 -5.27
CA ASP A 17 9.83 3.06 -5.21
C ASP A 17 10.81 1.97 -5.68
N ARG A 18 10.46 0.69 -5.45
CA ARG A 18 11.22 -0.48 -5.90
C ARG A 18 10.87 -0.94 -7.32
N LYS A 19 9.98 -0.22 -8.02
CA LYS A 19 9.44 -0.58 -9.35
C LYS A 19 8.68 -1.92 -9.35
N GLU A 20 8.18 -2.35 -8.20
CA GLU A 20 7.37 -3.56 -8.01
C GLU A 20 5.89 -3.22 -8.19
N PHE A 21 5.45 -3.05 -9.43
CA PHE A 21 4.11 -2.54 -9.73
C PHE A 21 2.98 -3.56 -9.61
N ASP A 22 3.27 -4.84 -9.36
CA ASP A 22 2.27 -5.90 -9.32
C ASP A 22 1.17 -5.64 -8.28
N VAL A 23 1.53 -5.18 -7.08
CA VAL A 23 0.57 -4.83 -6.02
C VAL A 23 -0.34 -3.68 -6.47
N ILE A 24 0.22 -2.66 -7.14
CA ILE A 24 -0.56 -1.52 -7.67
C ILE A 24 -1.50 -1.95 -8.79
N ASN A 25 -1.05 -2.83 -9.68
CA ASN A 25 -1.87 -3.34 -10.77
C ASN A 25 -3.02 -4.19 -10.23
N LYS A 26 -2.75 -5.10 -9.28
CA LYS A 26 -3.79 -5.88 -8.59
C LYS A 26 -4.80 -4.96 -7.88
N LEU A 27 -4.36 -3.86 -7.27
CA LEU A 27 -5.24 -2.92 -6.56
C LEU A 27 -6.27 -2.26 -7.49
N LYS A 28 -5.93 -2.02 -8.76
CA LYS A 28 -6.87 -1.47 -9.74
C LYS A 28 -7.99 -2.46 -10.07
N GLU A 29 -7.68 -3.75 -10.05
CA GLU A 29 -8.60 -4.84 -10.41
C GLU A 29 -9.52 -5.28 -9.26
N VAL A 30 -9.28 -4.83 -8.02
CA VAL A 30 -10.12 -5.14 -6.85
C VAL A 30 -11.57 -4.68 -7.06
N LYS A 31 -12.53 -5.58 -6.84
CA LYS A 31 -13.98 -5.37 -6.97
C LYS A 31 -14.73 -5.60 -5.67
N THR A 32 -14.13 -6.27 -4.69
CA THR A 32 -14.76 -6.57 -3.39
C THR A 32 -13.90 -6.17 -2.20
N LEU A 33 -14.50 -6.09 -1.01
CA LEU A 33 -13.76 -5.86 0.24
C LEU A 33 -12.83 -7.02 0.58
N ASP A 34 -13.25 -8.25 0.29
CA ASP A 34 -12.43 -9.45 0.53
C ASP A 34 -11.18 -9.44 -0.35
N GLU A 35 -11.32 -9.03 -1.61
CA GLU A 35 -10.18 -8.85 -2.52
C GLU A 35 -9.26 -7.72 -2.05
N LEU A 36 -9.82 -6.61 -1.54
CA LEU A 36 -9.02 -5.53 -0.96
C LEU A 36 -8.23 -6.02 0.25
N MET A 37 -8.88 -6.71 1.18
CA MET A 37 -8.25 -7.29 2.38
C MET A 37 -7.15 -8.28 1.97
N GLY A 38 -7.44 -9.18 1.03
CA GLY A 38 -6.47 -10.15 0.50
C GLY A 38 -5.24 -9.47 -0.09
N LEU A 39 -5.42 -8.39 -0.85
CA LEU A 39 -4.33 -7.61 -1.40
C LEU A 39 -3.47 -6.93 -0.32
N ILE A 40 -4.11 -6.34 0.70
CA ILE A 40 -3.42 -5.71 1.83
C ILE A 40 -2.58 -6.76 2.58
N THR A 41 -3.16 -7.94 2.83
CA THR A 41 -2.45 -9.05 3.46
C THR A 41 -1.27 -9.53 2.62
N GLU A 42 -1.43 -9.68 1.30
CA GLU A 42 -0.35 -10.04 0.39
C GLU A 42 0.78 -9.01 0.44
N ALA A 43 0.45 -7.72 0.32
CA ALA A 43 1.41 -6.63 0.37
C ALA A 43 2.19 -6.62 1.71
N LEU A 44 1.50 -6.79 2.83
CA LEU A 44 2.13 -6.90 4.14
C LEU A 44 3.07 -8.11 4.25
N TRP A 45 2.66 -9.27 3.72
CA TRP A 45 3.49 -10.47 3.73
C TRP A 45 4.76 -10.29 2.91
N VAL A 46 4.65 -9.76 1.70
CA VAL A 46 5.82 -9.49 0.83
C VAL A 46 6.75 -8.49 1.51
N ALA A 47 6.21 -7.37 2.03
CA ALA A 47 7.00 -6.33 2.68
C ALA A 47 7.74 -6.87 3.93
N ARG A 48 7.08 -7.73 4.73
CA ARG A 48 7.72 -8.41 5.88
C ARG A 48 8.80 -9.40 5.46
N LYS A 49 8.57 -10.17 4.39
CA LYS A 49 9.56 -11.11 3.86
C LYS A 49 10.80 -10.38 3.36
N GLN A 50 10.62 -9.29 2.60
CA GLN A 50 11.71 -8.46 2.11
C GLN A 50 12.52 -7.84 3.26
N ARG A 51 11.87 -7.40 4.35
CA ARG A 51 12.56 -6.98 5.58
C ARG A 51 13.44 -8.08 6.19
N GLY A 52 12.94 -9.32 6.22
CA GLY A 52 13.66 -10.47 6.76
C GLY A 52 14.81 -10.96 5.89
N GLU A 53 14.68 -10.88 4.56
CA GLU A 53 15.68 -11.36 3.60
C GLU A 53 16.75 -10.31 3.26
N LYS A 54 16.37 -9.02 3.20
CA LYS A 54 17.25 -7.91 2.78
C LYS A 54 17.66 -6.95 3.90
N GLY A 55 17.45 -7.31 5.18
CA GLY A 55 17.81 -6.50 6.35
C GLY A 55 19.32 -6.21 6.55
N ARG A 56 20.15 -6.28 5.49
CA ARG A 56 21.57 -5.92 5.46
C ARG A 56 21.83 -4.55 4.82
N ASP A 57 20.92 -3.98 4.03
CA ASP A 57 21.08 -2.67 3.41
C ASP A 57 20.33 -1.56 4.19
N GLU A 58 20.93 -0.37 4.26
CA GLU A 58 20.43 0.78 5.03
C GLU A 58 19.05 1.29 4.59
N GLU A 59 18.74 1.17 3.30
CA GLU A 59 17.47 1.58 2.70
C GLU A 59 16.31 0.61 3.01
N ASP A 60 16.61 -0.63 3.40
CA ASP A 60 15.61 -1.65 3.73
C ASP A 60 15.24 -1.67 5.23
N ARG A 61 15.83 -0.77 6.04
CA ARG A 61 15.52 -0.67 7.48
C ARG A 61 14.12 -0.10 7.77
N PHE A 62 13.51 0.60 6.81
CA PHE A 62 12.20 1.23 7.00
C PHE A 62 11.15 0.68 6.03
N VAL A 63 10.54 -0.44 6.42
CA VAL A 63 9.32 -0.94 5.78
C VAL A 63 8.11 -0.37 6.53
N PRO A 64 7.27 0.47 5.91
CA PRO A 64 6.06 0.98 6.55
C PRO A 64 5.06 -0.17 6.72
N ILE A 65 4.75 -0.52 7.97
CA ILE A 65 3.79 -1.57 8.31
C ILE A 65 2.56 -0.91 8.97
N PRO A 66 1.42 -0.81 8.26
CA PRO A 66 0.14 -0.43 8.84
C PRO A 66 -0.21 -1.29 10.06
N THR A 67 -0.84 -0.67 11.07
CA THR A 67 -1.41 -1.41 12.20
C THR A 67 -2.73 -2.09 11.80
N GLU A 68 -3.25 -2.96 12.66
CA GLU A 68 -4.59 -3.55 12.48
C GLU A 68 -5.67 -2.46 12.43
N GLU A 69 -5.62 -1.47 13.34
CA GLU A 69 -6.52 -0.31 13.34
C GLU A 69 -6.46 0.47 12.00
N ASP A 70 -5.26 0.68 11.45
CA ASP A 70 -5.09 1.38 10.16
C ASP A 70 -5.80 0.63 9.01
N ILE A 71 -5.75 -0.70 9.02
CA ILE A 71 -6.38 -1.56 8.03
C ILE A 71 -7.89 -1.54 8.21
N GLU A 72 -8.38 -1.69 9.44
CA GLU A 72 -9.81 -1.62 9.76
C GLU A 72 -10.41 -0.28 9.34
N GLU A 73 -9.73 0.84 9.58
CA GLU A 73 -10.18 2.16 9.13
C GLU A 73 -10.38 2.21 7.61
N VAL A 74 -9.46 1.63 6.84
CA VAL A 74 -9.51 1.63 5.37
C VAL A 74 -10.60 0.68 4.86
N LEU A 75 -10.76 -0.50 5.47
CA LEU A 75 -11.83 -1.43 5.10
C LEU A 75 -13.21 -0.85 5.44
N ASN A 76 -13.35 -0.16 6.57
CA ASN A 76 -14.57 0.55 6.96
C ASN A 76 -14.90 1.73 6.03
N ALA A 77 -13.89 2.38 5.46
CA ALA A 77 -14.09 3.39 4.44
C ALA A 77 -14.48 2.76 3.09
N ALA A 78 -13.79 1.68 2.70
CA ALA A 78 -14.05 0.97 1.45
C ALA A 78 -15.43 0.30 1.43
N SER A 79 -15.97 -0.09 2.59
CA SER A 79 -17.33 -0.65 2.67
C SER A 79 -18.42 0.36 2.31
N LYS A 80 -18.11 1.67 2.38
CA LYS A 80 -18.99 2.76 1.96
C LYS A 80 -18.78 3.12 0.49
N ASP A 81 -17.52 3.18 0.05
CA ASP A 81 -17.16 3.47 -1.34
C ASP A 81 -15.79 2.89 -1.69
N LEU A 82 -15.80 1.65 -2.17
CA LEU A 82 -14.58 0.90 -2.52
C LEU A 82 -13.79 1.60 -3.63
N GLU A 83 -14.47 2.10 -4.66
CA GLU A 83 -13.83 2.68 -5.83
C GLU A 83 -13.14 4.02 -5.48
N ALA A 84 -13.76 4.85 -4.65
CA ALA A 84 -13.12 6.06 -4.14
C ALA A 84 -11.85 5.75 -3.32
N VAL A 85 -11.88 4.72 -2.47
CA VAL A 85 -10.72 4.31 -1.67
C VAL A 85 -9.60 3.77 -2.57
N LYS A 86 -9.92 2.88 -3.51
CA LYS A 86 -8.94 2.37 -4.50
C LYS A 86 -8.26 3.49 -5.25
N ARG A 87 -9.04 4.45 -5.79
CA ARG A 87 -8.51 5.59 -6.54
C ARG A 87 -7.55 6.42 -5.70
N LYS A 88 -7.93 6.73 -4.44
CA LYS A 88 -7.05 7.45 -3.51
C LYS A 88 -5.75 6.70 -3.26
N LEU A 89 -5.83 5.41 -2.91
CA LEU A 89 -4.65 4.58 -2.66
C LEU A 89 -3.70 4.56 -3.86
N VAL A 90 -4.22 4.34 -5.07
CA VAL A 90 -3.42 4.35 -6.31
C VAL A 90 -2.81 5.72 -6.58
N LEU A 91 -3.60 6.78 -6.55
CA LEU A 91 -3.14 8.15 -6.84
C LEU A 91 -2.03 8.57 -5.88
N PHE A 92 -2.25 8.41 -4.57
CA PHE A 92 -1.27 8.81 -3.58
C PHE A 92 -0.04 7.91 -3.58
N ALA A 93 -0.17 6.61 -3.89
CA ALA A 93 0.99 5.73 -4.05
C ALA A 93 1.88 6.14 -5.24
N LEU A 94 1.29 6.62 -6.33
CA LEU A 94 2.02 7.00 -7.55
C LEU A 94 2.52 8.46 -7.56
N ALA A 95 2.09 9.30 -6.61
CA ALA A 95 2.27 10.76 -6.63
C ALA A 95 3.72 11.29 -6.56
N ARG A 96 4.77 10.46 -6.56
CA ARG A 96 6.18 10.92 -6.43
C ARG A 96 6.89 11.18 -7.77
N ARG A 97 6.27 10.91 -8.92
CA ARG A 97 6.98 10.91 -10.22
C ARG A 97 7.03 12.21 -11.02
N SER A 98 6.43 13.32 -10.56
CA SER A 98 6.44 14.58 -11.33
C SER A 98 7.49 15.61 -10.89
N TYR A 99 8.32 15.35 -9.87
CA TYR A 99 9.27 16.34 -9.34
C TYR A 99 10.73 15.87 -9.31
N GLU A 100 11.07 14.67 -9.77
CA GLU A 100 12.47 14.20 -9.89
C GLU A 100 13.07 14.48 -11.28
N LYS A 101 12.59 15.52 -11.99
CA LYS A 101 13.13 15.92 -13.29
C LYS A 101 13.41 17.41 -13.48
N ASP A 102 13.34 18.21 -12.42
CA ASP A 102 13.81 19.60 -12.43
C ASP A 102 15.04 19.77 -11.51
#